data_AF-A0A4Y7KU93-F1
#
_entry.id   AF-A0A4Y7KU93-F1
#
_cell.length_a   1.000
_cell.length_b   1.000
_cell.length_c   1.000
_cell.angle_alpha   90.00
_cell.angle_beta   90.00
_cell.angle_gamma   90.00
#
_symmetry.space_group_name_H-M   'P 1'
#
loop_
_entity.id
_entity.type
_entity.pdbx_description
1 polymer ?
#
loop_
_entity_poly.entity_id
_entity_poly.type
_entity_poly.pdbx_seq_one_letter_code
_entity_poly.pdbx_strand_id
1 'polypeptide(L)'
;MAVRRPGLIALFDVDGTLTAPRKEVTPKMLELVRNLRTEITVSVVGGSDLFKITEQLGKSVVTDYDYVFSENGLVSHKDGKLIGTESLKSFIANDQLKEFINFTLHYIADLDIPIKRGTFMEFRSGIINVSPIGRNCSQ
;
A
#
# COMPACT_ATOMS: atom_id res chain seq x y z
N MET A 1 -32.04 -1.40 15.85
CA MET A 1 -30.69 -1.55 15.27
C MET A 1 -29.72 -1.00 16.28
N ALA A 2 -28.68 -1.75 16.64
CA ALA A 2 -27.64 -1.24 17.53
C ALA A 2 -27.02 0.01 16.88
N VAL A 3 -26.87 1.08 17.65
CA VAL A 3 -26.19 2.29 17.17
C VAL A 3 -24.71 1.98 17.18
N ARG A 4 -24.03 2.12 16.03
CA ARG A 4 -22.57 1.96 15.95
C ARG A 4 -21.90 2.75 17.07
N ARG A 5 -20.93 2.14 17.76
CA ARG A 5 -20.21 2.80 18.85
C ARG A 5 -19.40 3.98 18.28
N PRO A 6 -19.73 5.23 18.60
CA PRO A 6 -19.05 6.39 18.03
C PRO A 6 -17.62 6.49 18.57
N GLY A 7 -16.70 6.96 17.73
CA GLY A 7 -15.31 7.20 18.11
C GLY A 7 -14.41 5.96 18.21
N LEU A 8 -14.92 4.76 17.85
CA LEU A 8 -14.12 3.54 17.83
C LEU A 8 -13.95 3.03 16.38
N ILE A 9 -12.69 2.76 16.02
CA ILE A 9 -12.31 2.20 14.71
C ILE A 9 -11.46 0.94 14.91
N ALA A 10 -11.75 -0.10 14.14
CA ALA A 10 -10.84 -1.22 13.92
C ALA A 10 -10.15 -1.04 12.57
N LEU A 11 -8.84 -0.82 12.60
CA LEU A 11 -8.00 -0.69 11.43
C LEU A 11 -7.15 -1.96 11.27
N PHE A 12 -7.37 -2.68 10.17
CA PHE A 12 -6.70 -3.95 9.91
C PHE A 12 -5.63 -3.80 8.84
N ASP A 13 -4.48 -4.45 9.05
CA ASP A 13 -3.60 -4.80 7.93
C ASP A 13 -4.29 -5.83 7.01
N VAL A 14 -3.79 -6.02 5.80
CA VAL A 14 -4.39 -6.90 4.79
C VAL A 14 -3.77 -8.30 4.83
N ASP A 15 -2.56 -8.45 4.29
CA ASP A 15 -1.90 -9.76 4.10
C ASP A 15 -1.43 -10.32 5.45
N GLY A 16 -1.80 -11.56 5.75
CA GLY A 16 -1.46 -12.20 7.03
C GLY A 16 -2.35 -11.78 8.22
N THR A 17 -3.21 -10.77 8.07
CA THR A 17 -4.18 -10.34 9.09
C THR A 17 -5.60 -10.71 8.69
N LEU A 18 -6.12 -10.17 7.57
CA LEU A 18 -7.44 -10.52 7.05
C LEU A 18 -7.38 -11.70 6.08
N THR A 19 -6.23 -11.96 5.48
CA THR A 19 -6.01 -13.09 4.57
C THR A 19 -4.85 -13.94 5.05
N ALA A 20 -4.82 -15.21 4.61
CA ALA A 20 -3.58 -15.97 4.69
C ALA A 20 -2.54 -15.37 3.71
N PRO A 21 -1.23 -15.49 3.98
CA PRO A 21 -0.20 -14.86 3.15
C PRO A 21 -0.38 -15.17 1.65
N ARG A 22 -0.49 -14.10 0.85
CA ARG A 22 -0.67 -14.12 -0.61
C ARG A 22 -1.91 -14.88 -1.10
N LYS A 23 -2.94 -15.00 -0.26
CA LYS A 23 -4.22 -15.63 -0.61
C LYS A 23 -5.38 -14.63 -0.55
N GLU A 24 -6.49 -15.01 -1.16
CA GLU A 24 -7.76 -14.32 -1.05
C GLU A 24 -8.39 -14.52 0.33
N VAL A 25 -9.21 -13.57 0.74
CA VAL A 25 -10.00 -13.60 1.97
C VAL A 25 -11.01 -14.73 1.94
N THR A 26 -11.20 -15.40 3.07
CA THR A 26 -12.20 -16.47 3.18
C THR A 26 -13.61 -15.89 3.37
N PRO A 27 -14.67 -16.58 2.91
CA PRO A 27 -16.05 -16.14 3.16
C PRO A 27 -16.37 -15.94 4.65
N LYS A 28 -15.82 -16.81 5.51
CA LYS A 28 -15.97 -16.71 6.97
C LYS A 28 -15.38 -15.42 7.53
N MET A 29 -14.21 -15.00 7.03
CA MET A 29 -13.59 -13.75 7.47
C MET A 29 -14.39 -12.53 6.97
N LEU A 30 -14.88 -12.55 5.73
CA LEU A 30 -15.76 -11.50 5.20
C LEU A 30 -17.02 -11.34 6.04
N GLU A 31 -17.66 -12.44 6.43
CA GLU A 31 -18.83 -12.42 7.30
C GLU A 31 -18.50 -11.82 8.67
N LEU A 32 -17.38 -12.21 9.28
CA LEU A 32 -16.92 -11.66 10.54
C LEU A 32 -16.70 -10.14 10.47
N VAL A 33 -16.03 -9.66 9.42
CA VAL A 33 -15.77 -8.23 9.18
C VAL A 33 -17.09 -7.46 8.97
N ARG A 34 -18.02 -8.02 8.18
CA ARG A 34 -19.34 -7.42 7.95
C ARG A 34 -20.14 -7.28 9.24
N ASN A 35 -20.14 -8.32 10.07
CA ASN A 35 -20.80 -8.29 11.38
C ASN A 35 -20.12 -7.27 12.32
N LEU A 36 -18.79 -7.20 12.34
CA LEU A 36 -18.08 -6.19 13.13
C LEU A 36 -18.43 -4.76 12.68
N ARG A 37 -18.58 -4.56 11.37
CA ARG A 37 -18.95 -3.28 10.77
C ARG A 37 -20.39 -2.83 11.12
N THR A 38 -21.26 -3.68 11.65
CA THR A 38 -22.56 -3.22 12.18
C THR A 38 -22.40 -2.53 13.53
N GLU A 39 -21.35 -2.86 14.29
CA GLU A 39 -21.13 -2.39 15.65
C GLU A 39 -20.14 -1.22 15.74
N ILE A 40 -19.11 -1.20 14.88
CA ILE A 40 -18.05 -0.18 14.90
C ILE A 40 -17.63 0.23 13.49
N THR A 41 -16.81 1.28 13.37
CA THR A 41 -16.12 1.60 12.11
C THR A 41 -15.05 0.56 11.84
N VAL A 42 -15.03 -0.01 10.62
CA VAL A 42 -14.07 -1.02 10.20
C VAL A 42 -13.35 -0.55 8.95
N SER A 43 -12.02 -0.65 8.95
CA SER A 43 -11.17 -0.08 7.91
C SER A 43 -9.95 -0.96 7.64
N VAL A 44 -9.36 -0.81 6.46
CA VAL A 44 -8.14 -1.53 6.08
C VAL A 44 -7.03 -0.58 5.70
N VAL A 45 -5.80 -0.96 6.01
CA VAL A 45 -4.57 -0.29 5.58
C VAL A 45 -3.60 -1.33 5.03
N GLY A 46 -2.90 -1.01 3.95
CA GLY A 46 -1.86 -1.89 3.41
C GLY A 46 -0.81 -1.10 2.63
N GLY A 47 0.42 -1.60 2.63
CA GLY A 47 1.51 -1.01 1.85
C GLY A 47 1.42 -1.27 0.34
N SER A 48 0.55 -2.18 -0.07
CA SER A 48 0.26 -2.48 -1.46
C SER A 48 -0.63 -1.42 -2.11
N ASP A 49 -0.57 -1.35 -3.44
CA ASP A 49 -1.54 -0.60 -4.24
C ASP A 49 -2.97 -1.17 -4.07
N LEU A 50 -3.97 -0.36 -4.44
CA LEU A 50 -5.38 -0.75 -4.32
C LEU A 50 -5.71 -2.01 -5.14
N PHE A 51 -5.03 -2.22 -6.27
CA PHE A 51 -5.27 -3.39 -7.13
C PHE A 51 -4.96 -4.69 -6.38
N LYS A 52 -3.78 -4.79 -5.74
CA LYS A 52 -3.41 -5.96 -4.92
C LYS A 52 -4.30 -6.14 -3.70
N ILE A 53 -4.70 -5.06 -3.04
CA ILE A 53 -5.66 -5.13 -1.94
C ILE A 53 -7.00 -5.69 -2.45
N THR A 54 -7.42 -5.30 -3.65
CA THR A 54 -8.64 -5.80 -4.31
C THR A 54 -8.54 -7.28 -4.68
N GLU A 55 -7.37 -7.75 -5.12
CA GLU A 55 -7.15 -9.19 -5.35
C GLU A 55 -7.34 -9.99 -4.05
N GLN A 56 -6.88 -9.47 -2.91
CA GLN A 56 -6.98 -10.18 -1.63
C GLN A 56 -8.36 -10.08 -0.98
N LEU A 57 -8.98 -8.90 -0.99
CA LEU A 57 -10.22 -8.62 -0.24
C LEU A 57 -11.48 -8.62 -1.10
N GLY A 58 -11.34 -8.76 -2.42
CA GLY A 58 -12.43 -8.77 -3.39
C GLY A 58 -12.71 -7.40 -4.02
N LYS A 59 -13.45 -7.44 -5.14
CA LYS A 59 -13.72 -6.28 -6.00
C LYS A 59 -14.49 -5.14 -5.34
N SER A 60 -15.25 -5.43 -4.28
CA SER A 60 -16.08 -4.49 -3.54
C SER A 60 -15.35 -3.86 -2.34
N VAL A 61 -14.03 -4.03 -2.21
CA VAL A 61 -13.26 -3.58 -1.04
C VAL A 61 -13.50 -2.12 -0.66
N VAL A 62 -13.56 -1.20 -1.63
CA VAL A 62 -13.78 0.23 -1.36
C VAL A 62 -15.15 0.55 -0.75
N THR A 63 -16.12 -0.36 -0.87
CA THR A 63 -17.48 -0.23 -0.30
C THR A 63 -17.74 -1.16 0.89
N ASP A 64 -16.99 -2.25 1.01
CA ASP A 64 -17.13 -3.24 2.09
C ASP A 64 -16.60 -2.70 3.43
N TYR A 65 -15.64 -1.77 3.39
CA TYR A 65 -15.02 -1.12 4.54
C TYR A 65 -15.40 0.37 4.58
N ASP A 66 -15.39 0.98 5.77
CA ASP A 66 -15.70 2.41 5.91
C ASP A 66 -14.55 3.29 5.39
N TYR A 67 -13.30 2.85 5.60
CA TYR A 67 -12.10 3.44 5.01
C TYR A 67 -11.18 2.36 4.41
N VAL A 68 -10.55 2.70 3.28
CA VAL A 68 -9.54 1.86 2.61
C VAL A 68 -8.30 2.69 2.32
N PHE A 69 -7.19 2.32 2.95
CA PHE A 69 -5.91 3.01 2.86
C PHE A 69 -4.89 2.13 2.11
N SER A 70 -4.76 2.33 0.80
CA SER A 70 -3.70 1.71 0.01
C SER A 70 -2.42 2.54 0.05
N GLU A 71 -1.29 1.90 -0.23
CA GLU A 71 0.04 2.53 -0.19
C GLU A 71 0.30 3.25 1.15
N ASN A 72 -0.05 2.60 2.26
CA ASN A 72 0.02 3.13 3.63
C ASN A 72 -0.78 4.43 3.84
N GLY A 73 -1.89 4.60 3.10
CA GLY A 73 -2.77 5.76 3.21
C GLY A 73 -2.44 6.91 2.27
N LEU A 74 -1.40 6.79 1.44
CA LEU A 74 -1.15 7.74 0.36
C LEU A 74 -2.30 7.77 -0.64
N VAL A 75 -3.07 6.68 -0.76
CA VAL A 75 -4.35 6.68 -1.48
C VAL A 75 -5.42 6.24 -0.51
N SER A 76 -6.35 7.16 -0.22
CA SER A 76 -7.35 7.02 0.84
C SER A 76 -8.76 7.08 0.26
N HIS A 77 -9.57 6.07 0.55
CA HIS A 77 -11.00 6.05 0.24
C HIS A 77 -11.84 6.02 1.52
N LYS A 78 -12.98 6.69 1.50
CA LYS A 78 -14.03 6.64 2.52
C LYS A 78 -15.39 6.46 1.86
N ASP A 79 -16.16 5.48 2.32
CA ASP A 79 -17.50 5.19 1.78
C ASP A 79 -17.52 5.05 0.24
N GLY A 80 -16.52 4.34 -0.31
CA GLY A 80 -16.34 4.14 -1.75
C GLY A 80 -15.79 5.35 -2.52
N LYS A 81 -15.57 6.50 -1.87
CA LYS A 81 -15.11 7.74 -2.51
C LYS A 81 -13.66 8.03 -2.18
N LEU A 82 -12.88 8.43 -3.16
CA LEU A 82 -11.52 8.93 -2.96
C LEU A 82 -11.56 10.22 -2.13
N ILE A 83 -10.84 10.25 -1.01
CA ILE A 83 -10.78 11.41 -0.11
C ILE A 83 -9.39 12.07 -0.08
N GLY A 84 -8.36 11.39 -0.56
CA GLY A 84 -7.01 11.93 -0.60
C GLY A 84 -6.06 11.06 -1.40
N THR A 85 -5.14 11.73 -2.10
CA THR A 85 -4.01 11.13 -2.78
C THR A 85 -2.77 11.96 -2.52
N GLU A 86 -1.68 11.32 -2.14
CA GLU A 86 -0.38 11.96 -1.97
C GLU A 86 0.72 11.19 -2.68
N SER A 87 1.80 11.90 -2.99
CA SER A 87 2.99 11.30 -3.61
C SER A 87 4.28 11.94 -3.11
N LEU A 88 5.35 11.17 -3.12
CA LEU A 88 6.69 11.64 -2.83
C LEU A 88 7.10 12.80 -3.74
N LYS A 89 6.65 12.77 -5.01
CA LYS A 89 6.95 13.82 -5.99
C LYS A 89 6.22 15.14 -5.71
N SER A 90 5.02 15.09 -5.13
CA SER A 90 4.31 16.29 -4.67
C SER A 90 4.86 16.80 -3.35
N PHE A 91 5.40 15.90 -2.51
CA PHE A 91 5.89 16.23 -1.18
C PHE A 91 7.34 16.76 -1.15
N ILE A 92 8.22 16.21 -1.99
CA ILE A 92 9.64 16.58 -2.03
C ILE A 92 9.92 17.46 -3.25
N ALA A 93 10.66 18.55 -3.04
CA ALA A 93 11.04 19.46 -4.12
C ALA A 93 11.93 18.77 -5.17
N ASN A 94 11.75 19.18 -6.44
CA ASN A 94 12.49 18.60 -7.57
C ASN A 94 14.01 18.69 -7.44
N ASP A 95 14.54 19.77 -6.85
CA ASP A 95 15.98 19.92 -6.67
C ASP A 95 16.55 18.90 -5.67
N GLN A 96 15.83 18.64 -4.58
CA GLN A 96 16.21 17.61 -3.59
C GLN A 96 16.13 16.20 -4.19
N LEU A 97 15.08 15.92 -4.97
CA LEU A 97 14.95 14.64 -5.67
C LEU A 97 16.11 14.46 -6.67
N LYS A 98 16.43 15.48 -7.45
CA LYS A 98 17.54 15.46 -8.42
C LYS A 98 18.87 15.20 -7.72
N GLU A 99 19.14 15.85 -6.60
CA GLU A 99 20.35 15.62 -5.80
C GLU A 99 20.45 14.16 -5.33
N PHE A 100 19.37 13.63 -4.74
CA PHE A 100 19.30 12.24 -4.29
C PHE A 100 19.50 11.23 -5.44
N ILE A 101 18.83 11.46 -6.57
CA ILE A 101 18.93 10.61 -7.76
C ILE A 101 20.38 10.60 -8.27
N ASN A 102 20.98 11.78 -8.45
CA ASN A 102 22.34 11.89 -8.98
C ASN A 102 23.35 11.19 -8.07
N PHE A 103 23.27 11.43 -6.76
CA PHE A 103 24.13 10.74 -5.78
C PHE A 103 23.99 9.22 -5.89
N THR A 104 22.76 8.73 -5.86
CA THR A 104 22.51 7.28 -5.85
C THR A 104 22.95 6.62 -7.16
N LEU A 105 22.73 7.26 -8.31
CA LEU A 105 23.13 6.73 -9.61
C LEU A 105 24.65 6.69 -9.76
N HIS A 106 25.37 7.76 -9.36
CA HIS A 106 26.84 7.74 -9.34
C HIS A 106 27.37 6.67 -8.40
N TYR A 107 26.85 6.61 -7.16
CA TYR A 107 27.25 5.61 -6.19
C TYR A 107 27.09 4.19 -6.73
N ILE A 108 25.93 3.86 -7.31
CA ILE A 108 25.68 2.52 -7.89
C ILE A 108 26.56 2.27 -9.11
N ALA A 109 26.83 3.27 -9.95
CA ALA A 109 27.70 3.13 -11.11
C ALA A 109 29.12 2.69 -10.70
N ASP A 110 29.63 3.23 -9.59
CA ASP A 110 31.00 2.97 -9.11
C ASP A 110 31.14 1.72 -8.23
N LEU A 111 30.04 1.11 -7.78
CA LEU A 111 30.09 -0.12 -6.98
C LEU A 111 30.76 -1.27 -7.74
N ASP A 112 31.79 -1.88 -7.16
CA ASP A 112 32.36 -3.14 -7.64
C ASP A 112 31.56 -4.31 -7.07
N ILE A 113 30.58 -4.79 -7.85
CA ILE A 113 29.74 -5.94 -7.50
C ILE A 113 29.72 -6.93 -8.66
N PRO A 114 29.61 -8.24 -8.40
CA PRO A 114 29.76 -9.27 -9.43
C PRO A 114 28.81 -9.11 -10.62
N ILE A 115 27.61 -8.58 -10.38
CA ILE A 115 26.55 -8.48 -11.38
C ILE A 115 25.79 -7.17 -11.21
N LYS A 116 25.60 -6.46 -12.33
CA LYS A 116 24.62 -5.36 -12.49
C LYS A 116 23.63 -5.71 -13.60
N ARG A 117 22.38 -5.28 -13.44
CA ARG A 117 21.28 -5.46 -14.40
C ARG A 117 20.66 -4.10 -14.73
N GLY A 118 19.36 -3.93 -14.51
CA GLY A 118 18.63 -2.70 -14.79
C GLY A 118 17.58 -2.42 -13.73
N THR A 119 17.01 -1.22 -13.78
CA THR A 119 16.08 -0.71 -12.74
C THR A 119 16.78 -0.63 -11.37
N PHE A 120 17.86 0.15 -11.31
CA PHE A 120 18.61 0.42 -10.06
C PHE A 120 17.87 1.34 -9.10
N MET A 121 16.98 2.17 -9.64
CA MET A 121 16.11 3.05 -8.89
C MET A 121 14.70 2.96 -9.49
N GLU A 122 13.70 2.72 -8.65
CA GLU A 122 12.29 2.61 -9.04
C GLU A 122 11.46 3.55 -8.17
N PHE A 123 10.85 4.55 -8.81
CA PHE A 123 9.90 5.45 -8.14
C PHE A 123 8.56 4.74 -7.95
N ARG A 124 8.07 4.76 -6.71
CA ARG A 124 6.67 4.46 -6.37
C ARG A 124 6.00 5.73 -5.85
N SER A 125 4.69 5.68 -5.62
CA SER A 125 3.96 6.86 -5.17
C SER A 125 4.54 7.43 -3.89
N GLY A 126 4.89 6.58 -2.91
CA GLY A 126 5.41 7.03 -1.61
C GLY A 126 6.90 6.86 -1.34
N ILE A 127 7.58 6.05 -2.13
CA ILE A 127 8.94 5.59 -1.83
C ILE A 127 9.78 5.50 -3.10
N ILE A 128 11.10 5.53 -2.93
CA ILE A 128 12.05 5.21 -3.99
C ILE A 128 12.73 3.90 -3.60
N ASN A 129 12.54 2.84 -4.39
CA ASN A 129 13.27 1.60 -4.19
C ASN A 129 14.63 1.71 -4.88
N VAL A 130 15.70 1.43 -4.14
CA VAL A 130 17.07 1.43 -4.63
C VAL A 130 17.62 0.00 -4.57
N SER A 131 18.20 -0.47 -5.67
CA SER A 131 18.80 -1.80 -5.78
C SER A 131 20.13 -1.72 -6.53
N PRO A 132 21.28 -1.95 -5.86
CA PRO A 132 22.59 -1.94 -6.52
C PRO A 132 22.72 -2.92 -7.69
N ILE A 133 22.16 -4.14 -7.55
CA ILE A 133 22.12 -5.12 -8.63
C ILE A 133 21.12 -4.74 -9.74
N GLY A 134 20.07 -3.99 -9.40
CA GLY A 134 18.94 -3.67 -10.27
C GLY A 134 17.80 -4.69 -10.15
N ARG A 135 16.55 -4.22 -10.11
CA ARG A 135 15.35 -5.06 -9.90
C ARG A 135 15.03 -6.02 -11.05
N ASN A 136 15.62 -5.82 -12.22
CA ASN A 136 15.44 -6.71 -13.38
C ASN A 136 16.38 -7.94 -13.35
N CYS A 137 17.00 -8.26 -12.21
CA CYS A 137 17.77 -9.49 -12.07
C CYS A 137 16.86 -10.73 -12.04
N SER A 138 17.38 -11.88 -12.47
CA SER A 138 16.72 -13.17 -12.22
C SER A 138 16.71 -13.46 -10.72
N GLN A 139 15.62 -14.06 -10.23
CA GLN A 139 15.57 -14.64 -8.88
C GLN A 139 16.30 -15.98 -8.82
#